data_AF-A0A2H9R981-F1
#
_entry.id   AF-A0A2H9R981-F1
#
_cell.length_a   1.000
_cell.length_b   1.000
_cell.length_c   1.000
_cell.angle_alpha   90.00
_cell.angle_beta   90.00
_cell.angle_gamma   90.00
#
_symmetry.space_group_name_H-M   'P 1'
#
loop_
_entity.id
_entity.type
_entity.pdbx_description
1 polymer ?
#
loop_
_entity_poly.entity_id
_entity_poly.type
_entity_poly.pdbx_seq_one_letter_code
_entity_poly.pdbx_strand_id
1 'polypeptide(L)'
;LQIKGIRKELSKIKKKVVAVSPLIGDKAISGPAAKYMEAAGIEANAYGLAKMYSDVCSNIVVDVKDRPLVKKIQSLDMKVYETKITMNNKLAEDALANFILKQIHV
;
A
#
# COMPACT_ATOMS: atom_id res chain seq x y z
N LEU A 1 -3.53 -9.83 8.71
CA LEU A 1 -2.32 -10.56 9.19
C LEU A 1 -2.50 -11.13 10.61
N GLN A 2 -3.61 -11.82 10.89
CA GLN A 2 -3.91 -12.36 12.24
C GLN A 2 -3.49 -13.84 12.42
N ILE A 3 -2.96 -14.46 11.37
CA ILE A 3 -2.40 -15.81 11.44
C ILE A 3 -1.08 -15.73 12.21
N LYS A 4 -0.98 -16.52 13.29
CA LYS A 4 0.23 -16.61 14.13
C LYS A 4 1.45 -16.96 13.26
N GLY A 5 2.55 -16.27 13.50
CA GLY A 5 3.82 -16.48 12.77
C GLY A 5 3.98 -15.60 11.52
N ILE A 6 2.94 -15.44 10.69
CA ILE A 6 3.07 -14.70 9.41
C ILE A 6 3.49 -13.24 9.63
N ARG A 7 2.84 -12.52 10.55
CA ARG A 7 3.20 -11.13 10.87
C ARG A 7 4.65 -11.02 11.31
N LYS A 8 5.12 -11.95 12.16
CA LYS A 8 6.49 -11.96 12.69
C LYS A 8 7.52 -12.18 11.57
N GLU A 9 7.28 -13.12 10.67
CA GLU A 9 8.18 -13.37 9.55
C GLU A 9 8.24 -12.20 8.57
N LEU A 10 7.09 -11.59 8.23
CA LEU A 10 7.04 -10.40 7.38
C LEU A 10 7.79 -9.22 8.01
N SER A 11 7.63 -8.98 9.32
CA SER A 11 8.37 -7.92 10.02
C SER A 11 9.89 -8.08 9.96
N LYS A 12 10.43 -9.32 9.98
CA LYS A 12 11.88 -9.56 9.85
C LYS A 12 12.41 -9.13 8.48
N ILE A 13 11.62 -9.34 7.43
CA ILE A 13 11.98 -9.01 6.05
C ILE A 13 11.30 -7.72 5.56
N LYS A 14 10.86 -6.84 6.47
CA LYS A 14 10.05 -5.65 6.15
C LYS A 14 10.59 -4.78 4.99
N LYS A 15 11.91 -4.75 4.81
CA LYS A 15 12.60 -4.04 3.72
C LYS A 15 12.29 -4.60 2.32
N LYS A 16 11.93 -5.88 2.22
CA LYS A 16 11.53 -6.57 0.97
C LYS A 16 10.01 -6.68 0.82
N VAL A 17 9.22 -6.30 1.83
CA VAL A 17 7.75 -6.33 1.77
C VAL A 17 7.26 -5.06 1.09
N VAL A 18 6.40 -5.21 0.09
CA VAL A 18 5.71 -4.10 -0.60
C VAL A 18 4.21 -4.22 -0.37
N ALA A 19 3.59 -3.14 0.07
CA ALA A 19 2.14 -3.00 0.14
C ALA A 19 1.63 -2.18 -1.05
N VAL A 20 0.53 -2.59 -1.66
CA VAL A 20 -0.15 -1.81 -2.70
C VAL A 20 -1.47 -1.31 -2.14
N SER A 21 -1.70 0.00 -2.19
CA SER A 21 -2.94 0.60 -1.71
C SER A 21 -4.11 0.20 -2.62
N PRO A 22 -5.26 -0.24 -2.06
CA PRO A 22 -6.49 -0.44 -2.83
C PRO A 22 -7.33 0.86 -2.93
N LEU A 23 -6.80 1.98 -2.42
CA LEU A 23 -7.47 3.28 -2.36
C LEU A 23 -6.87 4.24 -3.39
N ILE A 24 -7.74 5.05 -3.98
CA ILE A 24 -7.42 6.20 -4.81
C ILE A 24 -8.05 7.43 -4.14
N GLY A 25 -7.26 8.23 -3.43
CA GLY A 25 -7.78 9.28 -2.55
C GLY A 25 -8.57 8.67 -1.39
N ASP A 26 -9.79 9.18 -1.19
CA ASP A 26 -10.69 8.72 -0.12
C ASP A 26 -11.63 7.58 -0.56
N LYS A 27 -11.42 7.00 -1.75
CA LYS A 27 -12.29 5.96 -2.31
C LYS A 27 -11.50 4.69 -2.61
N ALA A 28 -12.06 3.55 -2.25
CA ALA A 28 -11.56 2.25 -2.71
C ALA A 28 -11.84 2.06 -4.20
N ILE A 29 -10.90 1.43 -4.94
CA ILE A 29 -11.10 1.05 -6.35
C ILE A 29 -12.31 0.13 -6.47
N SER A 30 -12.40 -0.84 -5.56
CA SER A 30 -13.49 -1.79 -5.51
C SER A 30 -13.82 -2.16 -4.07
N GLY A 31 -15.12 -2.40 -3.82
CA GLY A 31 -15.62 -2.89 -2.55
C GLY A 31 -15.64 -1.88 -1.39
N PRO A 32 -16.08 -2.32 -0.21
CA PRO A 32 -16.28 -1.47 0.97
C PRO A 32 -14.99 -1.28 1.81
N ALA A 33 -13.80 -1.38 1.21
CA ALA A 33 -12.54 -1.29 1.96
C ALA A 33 -12.41 0.02 2.76
N ALA A 34 -12.80 1.15 2.16
CA ALA A 34 -12.86 2.44 2.84
C ALA A 34 -13.78 2.39 4.08
N LYS A 35 -14.98 1.80 3.96
CA LYS A 35 -15.94 1.65 5.06
C LYS A 35 -15.40 0.77 6.20
N TYR A 36 -14.67 -0.30 5.86
CA TYR A 36 -14.05 -1.15 6.88
C TYR A 36 -12.90 -0.44 7.60
N MET A 37 -12.13 0.38 6.90
CA MET A 37 -11.08 1.19 7.53
C MET A 37 -11.69 2.22 8.48
N GLU A 38 -12.73 2.93 8.06
CA GLU A 38 -13.48 3.85 8.91
C GLU A 38 -14.05 3.16 10.15
N ALA A 39 -14.71 2.00 9.96
CA ALA A 39 -15.26 1.22 11.07
C ALA A 39 -14.20 0.70 12.04
N ALA A 40 -12.97 0.46 11.56
CA ALA A 40 -11.83 0.09 12.37
C ALA A 40 -11.13 1.30 13.05
N GLY A 41 -11.62 2.52 12.84
CA GLY A 41 -11.01 3.75 13.37
C GLY A 41 -9.73 4.18 12.64
N ILE A 42 -9.57 3.76 11.39
CA ILE A 42 -8.39 4.02 10.56
C ILE A 42 -8.79 4.97 9.44
N GLU A 43 -7.93 5.96 9.15
CA GLU A 43 -8.15 6.88 8.03
C GLU A 43 -8.27 6.09 6.72
N ALA A 44 -9.39 6.21 6.01
CA ALA A 44 -9.66 5.52 4.74
C ALA A 44 -8.90 6.16 3.55
N ASN A 45 -7.60 6.38 3.73
CA ASN A 45 -6.69 6.92 2.74
C ASN A 45 -5.38 6.11 2.71
N ALA A 46 -4.50 6.40 1.75
CA ALA A 46 -3.22 5.72 1.61
C ALA A 46 -2.33 5.83 2.87
N TYR A 47 -2.46 6.91 3.65
CA TYR A 47 -1.70 7.11 4.88
C TYR A 47 -2.17 6.18 6.01
N GLY A 48 -3.48 6.05 6.24
CA GLY A 48 -4.02 5.14 7.24
C GLY A 48 -3.64 3.69 6.96
N LEU A 49 -3.63 3.30 5.69
CA LEU A 49 -3.12 1.99 5.26
C LEU A 49 -1.62 1.84 5.56
N ALA A 50 -0.79 2.83 5.20
CA ALA A 50 0.64 2.80 5.47
C ALA A 50 0.94 2.66 6.97
N LYS A 51 0.22 3.42 7.80
CA LYS A 51 0.32 3.34 9.27
C LYS A 51 -0.11 1.97 9.81
N MET A 52 -1.14 1.35 9.23
CA MET A 52 -1.57 0.00 9.63
C MET A 52 -0.50 -1.06 9.37
N TYR A 53 0.27 -0.91 8.29
CA TYR A 53 1.27 -1.89 7.85
C TYR A 53 2.73 -1.49 8.11
N SER A 54 2.99 -0.37 8.81
CA SER A 54 4.34 0.16 9.01
C SER A 54 5.26 -0.78 9.80
N ASP A 55 4.69 -1.71 10.57
CA ASP A 55 5.45 -2.70 11.34
C ASP A 55 5.87 -3.94 10.52
N VAL A 56 5.25 -4.15 9.36
CA VAL A 56 5.51 -5.30 8.47
C VAL A 56 6.08 -4.91 7.12
N CYS A 57 5.95 -3.65 6.73
CA CYS A 57 6.25 -3.19 5.38
C CYS A 57 7.04 -1.88 5.41
N SER A 58 8.08 -1.79 4.59
CA SER A 58 8.88 -0.57 4.42
C SER A 58 8.67 0.12 3.07
N ASN A 59 7.86 -0.46 2.17
CA ASN A 59 7.67 0.04 0.81
C ASN A 59 6.17 0.03 0.47
N ILE A 60 5.62 1.15 0.06
CA ILE A 60 4.21 1.24 -0.30
C ILE A 60 4.03 1.84 -1.69
N VAL A 61 3.09 1.28 -2.44
CA VAL A 61 2.66 1.76 -3.75
C VAL A 61 1.31 2.42 -3.59
N VAL A 62 1.19 3.68 -4.02
CA VAL A 62 0.00 4.51 -3.92
C VAL A 62 -0.39 5.08 -5.28
N ASP A 63 -1.64 5.51 -5.43
CA ASP A 63 -2.07 6.17 -6.66
C ASP A 63 -1.43 7.56 -6.80
N VAL A 64 -1.29 8.02 -8.03
CA VAL A 64 -0.80 9.38 -8.34
C VAL A 64 -1.68 10.46 -7.68
N LYS A 65 -2.97 10.19 -7.45
CA LYS A 65 -3.86 11.11 -6.74
C LYS A 65 -3.53 11.26 -5.25
N ASP A 66 -2.85 10.29 -4.65
CA ASP A 66 -2.45 10.31 -3.24
C ASP A 66 -1.09 10.99 -3.02
N ARG A 67 -0.53 11.63 -4.05
CA ARG A 67 0.72 12.40 -3.98
C ARG A 67 0.81 13.37 -2.78
N PRO A 68 -0.24 14.09 -2.37
CA PRO A 68 -0.18 14.94 -1.18
C PRO A 68 0.16 14.20 0.12
N LEU A 69 -0.18 12.90 0.21
CA LEU A 69 0.06 12.05 1.37
C LEU A 69 1.47 11.46 1.40
N VAL A 70 2.21 11.50 0.29
CA VAL A 70 3.55 10.90 0.16
C VAL A 70 4.50 11.38 1.25
N LYS A 71 4.58 12.69 1.50
CA LYS A 71 5.45 13.25 2.55
C LYS A 71 5.04 12.77 3.95
N LYS A 72 3.73 12.66 4.20
CA LYS A 72 3.19 12.18 5.48
C LYS A 72 3.55 10.69 5.68
N ILE A 73 3.48 9.88 4.62
CA ILE A 73 3.86 8.46 4.68
C ILE A 73 5.38 8.28 4.82
N GLN A 74 6.20 9.10 4.16
CA GLN A 74 7.65 9.07 4.29
C GLN A 74 8.12 9.33 5.73
N SER A 75 7.38 10.13 6.50
CA SER A 75 7.65 10.33 7.94
C SER A 75 7.48 9.05 8.79
N LEU A 76 6.85 8.00 8.25
CA LEU A 76 6.73 6.68 8.88
C LEU A 76 7.95 5.76 8.58
N ASP A 77 9.05 6.30 8.04
CA ASP A 77 10.24 5.54 7.61
C ASP A 77 9.90 4.50 6.50
N MET A 78 8.97 4.88 5.61
CA MET A 78 8.53 4.06 4.49
C MET A 78 8.90 4.71 3.16
N LYS A 79 9.35 3.90 2.20
CA LYS A 79 9.50 4.31 0.80
C LYS A 79 8.14 4.29 0.12
N VAL A 80 7.82 5.36 -0.58
CA VAL A 80 6.55 5.51 -1.29
C VAL A 80 6.80 5.57 -2.78
N TYR A 81 6.04 4.80 -3.53
CA TYR A 81 6.09 4.76 -4.98
C TYR A 81 4.72 5.13 -5.53
N GLU A 82 4.71 6.10 -6.44
CA GLU A 82 3.48 6.60 -7.06
C GLU A 82 3.32 5.94 -8.44
N THR A 83 2.17 5.32 -8.68
CA THR A 83 1.84 4.78 -10.01
C THR A 83 0.33 4.69 -10.18
N LYS A 84 -0.14 4.47 -11.41
CA LYS A 84 -1.56 4.20 -11.63
C LYS A 84 -1.87 2.77 -11.17
N ILE A 85 -2.65 2.64 -10.11
CA ILE A 85 -3.00 1.33 -9.52
C ILE A 85 -4.28 0.72 -10.12
N THR A 86 -4.93 1.40 -11.07
CA THR A 86 -6.15 0.92 -11.73
C THR A 86 -5.86 -0.19 -12.73
N MET A 87 -6.41 -1.38 -12.48
CA MET A 87 -6.26 -2.59 -13.30
C MET A 87 -7.52 -2.83 -14.16
N ASN A 88 -7.76 -2.00 -15.17
CA ASN A 88 -8.94 -2.12 -16.04
C ASN A 88 -8.79 -3.15 -17.17
N ASN A 89 -7.56 -3.60 -17.43
CA ASN A 89 -7.25 -4.59 -18.46
C ASN A 89 -5.91 -5.27 -18.13
N LYS A 90 -5.62 -6.35 -18.85
CA LYS A 90 -4.38 -7.13 -18.68
C LYS A 90 -3.11 -6.29 -18.87
N LEU A 91 -3.11 -5.33 -19.79
CA LEU A 91 -1.96 -4.44 -20.00
C LEU A 91 -1.67 -3.58 -18.76
N ALA A 92 -2.71 -3.10 -18.07
CA ALA A 92 -2.57 -2.31 -16.85
C ALA A 92 -2.11 -3.18 -15.67
N GLU A 93 -2.59 -4.42 -15.57
CA GLU A 93 -2.12 -5.42 -14.59
C GLU A 93 -0.63 -5.71 -14.79
N ASP A 94 -0.22 -6.05 -16.01
CA ASP A 94 1.17 -6.33 -16.36
C ASP A 94 2.07 -5.11 -16.10
N ALA A 95 1.60 -3.90 -16.42
CA ALA A 95 2.32 -2.66 -16.16
C ALA A 95 2.55 -2.43 -14.66
N LEU A 96 1.53 -2.65 -13.83
CA LEU A 96 1.64 -2.51 -12.38
C LEU A 96 2.58 -3.56 -11.78
N ALA A 97 2.49 -4.82 -12.21
CA ALA A 97 3.38 -5.89 -11.78
C ALA A 97 4.84 -5.58 -12.14
N ASN A 98 5.10 -5.18 -13.38
CA ASN A 98 6.44 -4.79 -13.83
C ASN A 98 6.97 -3.57 -13.07
N PHE A 99 6.11 -2.61 -12.73
CA PHE A 99 6.50 -1.46 -11.92
C PHE A 99 6.95 -1.90 -10.53
N ILE A 100 6.19 -2.77 -9.86
CA ILE A 100 6.53 -3.30 -8.53
C ILE A 100 7.88 -4.05 -8.58
N LEU A 101 8.07 -4.93 -9.58
CA LEU A 101 9.31 -5.68 -9.74
C LEU A 101 10.53 -4.77 -9.92
N LYS A 102 10.40 -3.64 -10.61
CA LYS A 102 11.51 -2.67 -10.76
C LYS A 102 11.92 -2.00 -9.45
N GLN A 103 10.99 -1.85 -8.50
CA GLN A 103 11.28 -1.19 -7.22
C GLN A 103 11.91 -2.13 -6.19
N ILE A 104 11.65 -3.44 -6.30
CA ILE A 104 12.23 -4.45 -5.42
C ILE A 104 13.42 -5.09 -6.13
N HIS A 105 14.63 -4.62 -5.85
CA HIS A 105 15.82 -5.42 -6.15
C HIS A 105 15.89 -6.54 -5.10
N VAL A 106 15.54 -7.76 -5.50
CA VAL A 106 15.58 -8.96 -4.64
C VAL A 106 17.01 -9.45 -4.46
#